data_AF-X1AD72-F1
#
_entry.id   AF-X1AD72-F1
#
_cell.length_a   1.000
_cell.length_b   1.000
_cell.length_c   1.000
_cell.angle_alpha   90.00
_cell.angle_beta   90.00
_cell.angle_gamma   90.00
#
_symmetry.space_group_name_H-M   'P 1'
#
loop_
_entity.id
_entity.type
_entity.pdbx_description
1 polymer ?
#
loop_
_entity_poly.entity_id
_entity_poly.type
_entity_poly.pdbx_seq_one_letter_code
_entity_poly.pdbx_strand_id
1 'polypeptide(L)'
;MSVSKVSREIIINKLGFLYGRDKAQNIFKKINELIDRYQKNGASKIPKADFLNEKDVVLITYGDNIQATNKNPLQSLFKFSDEYLDQAINIIHILPFYPYSSDDGFSVIDYKKV
;
A
#
# COMPACT_ATOMS: atom_id res chain seq x y z
N MET A 1 13.99 -2.22 -7.12
CA MET A 1 13.54 -2.77 -8.41
C MET A 1 13.41 -1.62 -9.39
N SER A 2 14.00 -1.69 -10.60
CA SER A 2 13.88 -0.63 -11.60
C SER A 2 12.53 -0.71 -12.33
N VAL A 3 11.88 0.44 -12.54
CA VAL A 3 10.65 0.53 -13.35
C VAL A 3 11.00 0.21 -14.81
N SER A 4 10.30 -0.76 -15.41
CA SER A 4 10.57 -1.23 -16.77
C SER A 4 10.41 -0.10 -17.81
N LYS A 5 11.08 -0.25 -18.95
CA LYS A 5 10.95 0.69 -20.08
C LYS A 5 9.49 0.80 -20.56
N VAL A 6 8.80 -0.34 -20.65
CA VAL A 6 7.38 -0.41 -21.04
C VAL A 6 6.50 0.37 -20.04
N SER A 7 6.73 0.21 -18.74
CA SER A 7 5.98 0.95 -17.71
C SER A 7 6.23 2.46 -17.80
N ARG A 8 7.45 2.89 -18.11
CA ARG A 8 7.81 4.30 -18.31
C ARG A 8 7.09 4.92 -19.52
N GLU A 9 7.01 4.19 -20.62
CA GLU A 9 6.26 4.61 -21.83
C GLU A 9 4.76 4.74 -21.54
N ILE A 10 4.17 3.81 -20.78
CA ILE A 10 2.77 3.90 -20.35
C ILE A 10 2.53 5.15 -19.49
N ILE A 11 3.43 5.45 -18.54
CA ILE A 11 3.30 6.62 -17.67
C ILE A 11 3.31 7.90 -18.50
N ILE A 12 4.30 8.12 -19.36
CA ILE A 12 4.39 9.37 -20.15
C ILE A 12 3.17 9.54 -21.08
N ASN A 13 2.67 8.46 -21.68
CA ASN A 13 1.48 8.51 -22.53
C ASN A 13 0.22 8.88 -21.73
N LYS A 14 0.04 8.29 -20.53
CA LYS A 14 -1.07 8.66 -19.63
C LYS A 14 -0.97 10.11 -19.16
N LEU A 15 0.23 10.59 -18.84
CA LEU A 15 0.46 11.99 -18.49
C LEU A 15 0.13 12.92 -19.65
N GLY A 16 0.50 12.55 -20.88
CA GLY A 16 0.15 13.29 -22.09
C GLY A 16 -1.36 13.36 -22.32
N PHE A 17 -2.07 12.26 -22.05
CA PHE A 17 -3.53 12.22 -22.12
C PHE A 17 -4.22 13.11 -21.07
N LEU A 18 -3.76 13.06 -19.81
CA LEU A 18 -4.42 13.78 -18.70
C LEU A 18 -4.05 15.26 -18.62
N TYR A 19 -2.80 15.62 -18.93
CA TYR A 19 -2.24 16.94 -18.64
C TYR A 19 -1.71 17.67 -19.87
N GLY A 20 -1.82 17.07 -21.05
CA GLY A 20 -1.24 17.57 -22.30
C GLY A 20 0.24 17.23 -22.43
N ARG A 21 0.69 17.09 -23.69
CA ARG A 21 2.07 16.68 -24.02
C ARG A 21 3.13 17.65 -23.48
N ASP A 22 2.82 18.94 -23.48
CA ASP A 22 3.75 20.00 -23.03
C ASP A 22 4.12 19.85 -21.55
N LYS A 23 3.14 19.50 -20.69
CA LYS A 23 3.38 19.32 -19.24
C LYS A 23 3.88 17.92 -18.90
N ALA A 24 3.56 16.92 -19.73
CA ALA A 24 3.84 15.51 -19.46
C ALA A 24 5.33 15.24 -19.20
N GLN A 25 6.23 15.82 -19.99
CA GLN A 25 7.68 15.59 -19.85
C GLN A 25 8.21 16.07 -18.48
N ASN A 26 7.80 17.26 -18.05
CA ASN A 26 8.24 17.81 -16.75
C ASN A 26 7.68 17.00 -15.57
N ILE A 27 6.41 16.60 -15.64
CA ILE A 27 5.80 15.75 -14.61
C ILE A 27 6.49 14.39 -14.56
N PHE A 28 6.75 13.78 -15.71
CA PHE A 28 7.44 12.50 -15.81
C PHE A 28 8.84 12.55 -15.21
N LYS A 29 9.59 13.64 -15.45
CA LYS A 29 10.89 13.88 -14.81
C LYS A 29 10.78 13.86 -13.28
N LYS A 30 9.85 14.61 -12.70
CA LYS A 30 9.62 14.65 -11.24
C LYS A 30 9.21 13.29 -10.67
N ILE A 31 8.39 12.52 -11.39
CA ILE A 31 8.02 11.16 -10.98
C ILE A 31 9.25 10.25 -10.96
N ASN A 32 10.15 10.35 -11.94
CA ASN A 32 11.39 9.58 -11.95
C ASN A 32 12.30 9.94 -10.78
N GLU A 33 12.41 11.21 -10.42
CA GLU A 33 13.15 11.66 -9.23
C GLU A 33 12.58 11.06 -7.93
N LEU A 34 11.25 10.94 -7.82
CA LEU A 34 10.59 10.26 -6.70
C LEU A 34 10.88 8.75 -6.70
N ILE A 35 10.75 8.09 -7.86
CA ILE A 35 11.05 6.67 -8.02
C ILE A 35 12.48 6.38 -7.56
N ASP A 36 13.45 7.16 -8.03
CA ASP A 36 14.86 6.98 -7.69
C ASP A 36 15.13 7.21 -6.19
N ARG A 37 14.46 8.21 -5.59
CA ARG A 37 14.55 8.49 -4.16
C ARG A 37 14.06 7.30 -3.32
N TYR A 38 12.88 6.76 -3.63
CA TYR A 38 12.28 5.68 -2.85
C TYR A 38 12.91 4.32 -3.13
N GLN A 39 13.49 4.10 -4.31
CA GLN A 39 14.26 2.88 -4.60
C GLN A 39 15.57 2.82 -3.81
N LYS A 40 16.24 3.97 -3.60
CA LYS A 40 17.49 4.04 -2.82
C LYS A 40 17.27 3.81 -1.33
N ASN A 41 16.11 4.21 -0.80
CA ASN A 41 15.80 4.14 0.63
C ASN A 41 15.33 2.77 1.12
N GLY A 42 15.62 1.69 0.38
CA GLY A 42 15.57 0.34 0.93
C GLY A 42 14.18 -0.13 1.34
N ALA A 43 13.17 0.04 0.47
CA ALA A 43 12.04 -0.88 0.54
C ALA A 43 12.62 -2.29 0.33
N SER A 44 12.61 -3.11 1.40
CA SER A 44 13.00 -4.51 1.37
C SER A 44 12.53 -5.15 0.07
N LYS A 45 13.30 -6.09 -0.48
CA LYS A 45 12.86 -6.93 -1.61
C LYS A 45 11.65 -7.74 -1.13
N ILE A 46 10.48 -7.11 -1.04
CA ILE A 46 9.21 -7.80 -0.92
C ILE A 46 9.21 -8.71 -2.15
N PRO A 47 9.15 -10.03 -1.96
CA PRO A 47 9.00 -10.94 -3.08
C PRO A 47 7.88 -10.42 -3.97
N LYS A 48 7.99 -10.60 -5.28
CA LYS A 48 6.84 -10.36 -6.14
C LYS A 48 5.71 -11.20 -5.55
N ALA A 49 4.71 -10.55 -4.95
CA ALA A 49 3.48 -11.23 -4.62
C ALA A 49 2.94 -11.69 -5.96
N ASP A 50 2.77 -13.00 -6.11
CA ASP A 50 2.02 -13.52 -7.24
C ASP A 50 0.64 -12.87 -7.25
N PHE A 51 0.03 -12.79 -8.43
CA PHE A 51 -1.32 -12.27 -8.55
C PHE A 51 -2.27 -13.16 -7.73
N LEU A 52 -3.38 -12.59 -7.27
CA LEU A 52 -4.40 -13.36 -6.55
C LEU A 52 -4.82 -14.59 -7.38
N ASN A 53 -4.94 -15.74 -6.72
CA ASN A 53 -5.39 -17.01 -7.29
C ASN A 53 -6.51 -17.63 -6.45
N GLU A 54 -7.05 -18.76 -6.88
CA GLU A 54 -8.19 -19.43 -6.25
C GLU A 54 -7.93 -19.97 -4.83
N LYS A 55 -6.65 -20.02 -4.40
CA LYS A 55 -6.24 -20.46 -3.06
C LYS A 55 -6.13 -19.30 -2.07
N ASP A 56 -6.27 -18.06 -2.52
CA ASP A 56 -6.16 -16.91 -1.63
C ASP A 56 -7.45 -16.69 -0.85
N VAL A 57 -7.31 -16.61 0.47
CA VAL A 57 -8.40 -16.34 1.42
C VAL A 57 -8.05 -15.07 2.19
N VAL A 58 -8.92 -14.07 2.06
CA VAL A 58 -8.68 -12.70 2.54
C VAL A 58 -9.55 -12.40 3.76
N LEU A 59 -8.92 -11.94 4.84
CA LEU A 59 -9.60 -11.26 5.94
C LEU A 59 -9.58 -9.74 5.72
N ILE A 60 -10.75 -9.11 5.75
CA ILE A 60 -10.89 -7.66 5.74
C ILE A 60 -11.31 -7.22 7.14
N THR A 61 -10.53 -6.36 7.80
CA THR A 61 -10.81 -5.92 9.18
C THR A 61 -10.27 -4.52 9.46
N TYR A 62 -10.87 -3.80 10.42
CA TYR A 62 -10.22 -2.65 11.03
C TYR A 62 -9.05 -3.10 11.90
N GLY A 63 -8.00 -2.27 11.95
CA GLY A 63 -6.78 -2.54 12.70
C GLY A 63 -6.97 -2.60 14.23
N ASP A 64 -8.11 -2.09 14.71
CA ASP A 64 -8.50 -1.99 16.10
C ASP A 64 -9.75 -2.81 16.47
N ASN A 65 -10.28 -3.64 15.57
CA ASN A 65 -11.37 -4.57 15.92
C ASN A 65 -10.96 -5.60 16.98
N ILE A 66 -9.68 -5.99 17.00
CA ILE A 66 -9.12 -6.97 17.94
C ILE A 66 -8.16 -6.25 18.86
N GLN A 67 -8.49 -6.21 20.14
CA GLN A 67 -7.73 -5.47 21.15
C GLN A 67 -7.44 -6.34 22.37
N ALA A 68 -6.29 -6.09 22.98
CA ALA A 68 -5.95 -6.60 24.30
C ALA A 68 -5.57 -5.43 25.21
N THR A 69 -5.91 -5.52 26.50
CA THR A 69 -5.61 -4.49 27.49
C THR A 69 -4.11 -4.15 27.47
N ASN A 70 -3.79 -2.85 27.36
CA ASN A 70 -2.43 -2.31 27.34
C ASN A 70 -1.54 -2.77 26.17
N LYS A 71 -2.12 -3.16 25.02
CA LYS A 71 -1.35 -3.49 23.81
C LYS A 71 -1.74 -2.61 22.62
N ASN A 72 -0.79 -2.40 21.71
CA ASN A 72 -1.09 -1.77 20.43
C ASN A 72 -2.10 -2.65 19.66
N PRO A 73 -3.15 -2.09 19.05
CA PRO A 73 -4.18 -2.88 18.37
C PRO A 73 -3.63 -3.75 17.23
N LEU A 74 -2.68 -3.26 16.43
CA LEU A 74 -2.08 -4.05 15.35
C LEU A 74 -1.24 -5.22 15.86
N GLN A 75 -0.62 -5.07 17.04
CA GLN A 75 0.06 -6.19 17.69
C GLN A 75 -0.94 -7.24 18.21
N SER A 76 -2.09 -6.79 18.68
CA SER A 76 -3.19 -7.67 19.12
C SER A 76 -3.77 -8.45 17.93
N LEU A 77 -4.04 -7.76 16.83
CA LEU A 77 -4.49 -8.37 15.57
C LEU A 77 -3.46 -9.37 15.04
N PHE A 78 -2.17 -9.02 14.99
CA PHE A 78 -1.11 -9.93 14.56
C PHE A 78 -1.11 -11.21 15.41
N LYS A 79 -1.12 -11.08 16.74
CA LYS A 79 -1.14 -12.23 17.64
C LYS A 79 -2.37 -13.10 17.42
N PHE A 80 -3.55 -12.49 17.27
CA PHE A 80 -4.78 -13.22 17.00
C PHE A 80 -4.73 -13.97 15.66
N SER A 81 -4.25 -13.31 14.60
CA SER A 81 -4.14 -13.94 13.29
C SER A 81 -3.17 -15.12 13.29
N ASP A 82 -2.02 -14.97 13.96
CA ASP A 82 -1.01 -16.02 14.10
C ASP A 82 -1.52 -17.22 14.94
N GLU A 83 -2.30 -16.95 15.98
CA GLU A 83 -2.77 -17.99 16.92
C GLU A 83 -4.04 -18.72 16.45
N TYR A 84 -4.96 -18.02 15.78
CA TYR A 84 -6.30 -18.54 15.49
C TYR A 84 -6.63 -18.69 14.01
N LEU A 85 -5.93 -17.97 13.12
CA LEU A 85 -6.24 -17.94 11.69
C LEU A 85 -5.13 -18.56 10.83
N ASP A 86 -4.07 -19.09 11.46
CA ASP A 86 -3.02 -19.79 10.76
C ASP A 86 -3.60 -20.91 9.88
N GLN A 87 -3.08 -21.03 8.67
CA GLN A 87 -3.56 -21.92 7.60
C GLN A 87 -4.95 -21.64 7.01
N ALA A 88 -5.79 -20.81 7.65
CA ALA A 88 -7.14 -20.50 7.17
C ALA A 88 -7.18 -19.26 6.26
N ILE A 89 -6.32 -18.28 6.53
CA ILE A 89 -6.17 -17.07 5.71
C ILE A 89 -4.70 -16.86 5.33
N ASN A 90 -4.46 -16.25 4.18
CA ASN A 90 -3.11 -15.90 3.75
C ASN A 90 -2.94 -14.42 3.39
N ILE A 91 -4.03 -13.64 3.47
CA ILE A 91 -4.02 -12.19 3.23
C ILE A 91 -4.88 -11.48 4.27
N ILE A 92 -4.36 -10.40 4.86
CA ILE A 92 -5.11 -9.48 5.72
C ILE A 92 -5.12 -8.11 5.06
N HIS A 93 -6.31 -7.64 4.69
CA HIS A 93 -6.55 -6.27 4.28
C HIS A 93 -7.00 -5.46 5.50
N ILE A 94 -6.11 -4.59 5.99
CA ILE A 94 -6.39 -3.71 7.10
C ILE A 94 -7.07 -2.45 6.54
N LEU A 95 -8.31 -2.21 6.97
CA LEU A 95 -9.06 -0.98 6.69
C LEU A 95 -8.32 0.26 7.22
N PRO A 96 -8.68 1.48 6.79
CA PRO A 96 -7.87 2.66 7.06
C PRO A 96 -7.53 2.86 8.54
N PHE A 97 -6.24 3.08 8.81
CA PHE A 97 -5.67 3.18 10.17
C PHE A 97 -4.78 4.43 10.34
N TYR A 98 -4.78 5.33 9.35
CA TYR A 98 -4.13 6.63 9.46
C TYR A 98 -5.00 7.59 10.30
N PRO A 99 -4.44 8.65 10.91
CA PRO A 99 -5.23 9.72 11.51
C PRO A 99 -6.26 10.24 10.52
N TYR A 100 -7.52 10.35 10.95
CA TYR A 100 -8.65 10.70 10.09
C TYR A 100 -9.61 11.66 10.79
N SER A 101 -10.40 12.39 9.99
CA SER A 101 -11.40 13.35 10.49
C SER A 101 -12.82 12.79 10.54
N SER A 102 -13.14 11.82 9.69
CA SER A 102 -14.50 11.30 9.46
C SER A 102 -14.47 10.02 8.60
N ASP A 103 -15.65 9.45 8.34
CA ASP A 103 -15.86 8.30 7.43
C ASP A 103 -15.00 7.09 7.84
N ASP A 104 -14.99 6.75 9.13
CA ASP A 104 -14.32 5.57 9.71
C ASP A 104 -12.90 5.30 9.14
N GLY A 105 -12.09 6.36 9.04
CA GLY A 105 -10.71 6.26 8.55
C GLY A 105 -10.49 6.65 7.08
N PHE A 106 -11.55 6.78 6.28
CA PHE A 106 -11.42 7.12 4.85
C PHE A 106 -11.15 8.62 4.60
N SER A 107 -11.42 9.51 5.57
CA SER A 107 -11.05 10.93 5.50
C SER A 107 -9.68 11.19 6.14
N VAL A 108 -8.60 10.78 5.47
CA VAL A 108 -7.22 10.82 6.02
C VAL A 108 -6.69 12.24 6.20
N ILE A 109 -6.13 12.51 7.38
CA ILE A 109 -5.45 13.77 7.74
C ILE A 109 -3.96 13.72 7.39
N ASP A 110 -3.27 12.62 7.70
CA ASP A 110 -1.82 12.49 7.49
C ASP A 110 -1.42 11.06 7.07
N TYR A 111 -1.05 10.90 5.80
CA TYR A 111 -0.61 9.63 5.21
C TYR A 111 0.78 9.15 5.70
N LYS A 112 1.43 9.86 6.63
CA LYS A 112 2.77 9.53 7.13
C LYS A 112 2.81 9.24 8.63
N LYS A 113 1.66 9.16 9.29
CA LYS A 113 1.54 8.88 10.73
C LYS A 113 0.60 7.70 10.98
N VAL A 114 0.88 6.95 12.04
CA VAL A 114 0.05 5.87 12.60
C VAL A 114 0.17 5.94 14.11
#